data_AF-A0A179HEX3-F1
#
_entry.id   AF-A0A179HEX3-F1
#
_cell.length_a   1.000
_cell.length_b   1.000
_cell.length_c   1.000
_cell.angle_alpha   90.00
_cell.angle_beta   90.00
_cell.angle_gamma   90.00
#
_symmetry.space_group_name_H-M   'P 1'
#
loop_
_entity.id
_entity.type
_entity.pdbx_description
1 polymer ?
#
loop_
_entity_poly.entity_id
_entity_poly.type
_entity_poly.pdbx_seq_one_letter_code
_entity_poly.pdbx_strand_id
1 'polypeptide(L)'
;MLLAVYFAALLCAVLGRAQEIDPLSNLRPNNVTGLIYYLYRWTGSYYNGTTTLRIDPQDMMDDTECDTFAKGPVEISFENSLLAIVKSNRYVPDQNEVTFSLSFWDKSLNITPARNNDDGPINDIQTISLNRYTKPSETLPPPWRLNTSHIGGTSYSFSGYRNYTQQQIVGFNYSTCKSSALDEYAGALLNPSKRKSHLDTLNVTALPFVSGRFDNNSASIDIRAVIKSGNKGEDHKEGSFLGGPITISFLGKIDADRSDLLLSSSNDTPVWNSTLGYQRDLMGSTNAGWSVRVGGWTVGAVAIAALAWLL
;
A
#
# COMPACT_ATOMS: atom_id res chain seq x y z
N MET A 1 40.41 15.23 32.44
CA MET A 1 39.37 14.30 32.93
C MET A 1 37.95 14.72 32.53
N LEU A 2 37.48 15.94 32.85
CA LEU A 2 36.13 16.41 32.47
C LEU A 2 35.85 16.44 30.95
N LEU A 3 36.85 16.78 30.12
CA LEU A 3 36.67 16.89 28.67
C LEU A 3 36.37 15.53 27.98
N ALA A 4 36.98 14.45 28.48
CA ALA A 4 36.78 13.09 27.95
C ALA A 4 35.41 12.51 28.36
N VAL A 5 34.94 12.83 29.58
CA VAL A 5 33.59 12.47 30.04
C VAL A 5 32.54 13.25 29.25
N TYR A 6 32.78 14.53 28.94
CA TYR A 6 31.92 15.31 28.07
C TYR A 6 31.88 14.77 26.64
N PHE A 7 33.02 14.36 26.07
CA PHE A 7 33.07 13.75 24.74
C PHE A 7 32.36 12.38 24.71
N ALA A 8 32.52 11.55 25.73
CA ALA A 8 31.82 10.27 25.84
C ALA A 8 30.31 10.45 26.06
N ALA A 9 29.90 11.45 26.85
CA ALA A 9 28.49 11.80 27.04
C ALA A 9 27.88 12.41 25.77
N LEU A 10 28.64 13.21 25.01
CA LEU A 10 28.23 13.71 23.69
C LEU A 10 28.15 12.58 22.65
N LEU A 11 29.07 11.63 22.65
CA LEU A 11 28.99 10.42 21.80
C LEU A 11 27.79 9.54 22.17
N CYS A 12 27.48 9.38 23.46
CA CYS A 12 26.26 8.70 23.94
C CYS A 12 24.97 9.48 23.65
N ALA A 13 25.02 10.82 23.59
CA ALA A 13 23.88 11.65 23.20
C ALA A 13 23.67 11.71 21.68
N VAL A 14 24.75 11.56 20.89
CA VAL A 14 24.73 11.45 19.43
C VAL A 14 24.33 10.03 18.99
N LEU A 15 24.55 9.02 19.83
CA LEU A 15 23.90 7.71 19.79
C LEU A 15 22.40 7.89 20.14
N GLY A 16 21.64 8.47 19.21
CA GLY A 16 20.20 8.53 19.32
C GLY A 16 19.65 7.13 19.63
N ARG A 17 18.85 7.02 20.69
CA ARG A 17 18.23 5.74 21.09
C ARG A 17 17.60 5.09 19.86
N ALA A 18 17.94 3.83 19.60
CA ALA A 18 17.14 3.00 18.72
C ALA A 18 15.69 3.11 19.18
N GLN A 19 14.77 3.44 18.26
CA GLN A 19 13.38 3.51 18.62
C GLN A 19 12.90 2.10 18.92
N GLU A 20 12.38 1.86 20.12
CA GLU A 20 11.87 0.55 20.50
C GLU A 20 10.75 0.13 19.55
N ILE A 21 10.84 -1.11 19.07
CA ILE A 21 9.83 -1.71 18.21
C ILE A 21 8.60 -1.99 19.08
N ASP A 22 7.51 -1.28 18.82
CA ASP A 22 6.21 -1.61 19.38
C ASP A 22 5.71 -2.92 18.74
N PRO A 23 5.56 -4.02 19.50
CA PRO A 23 5.17 -5.31 18.96
C PRO A 23 3.72 -5.35 18.48
N LEU A 24 2.86 -4.45 18.95
CA LEU A 24 1.44 -4.40 18.57
C LEU A 24 1.20 -3.47 17.37
N SER A 25 1.98 -2.42 17.25
CA SER A 25 1.91 -1.52 16.10
C SER A 25 2.46 -2.16 14.82
N ASN A 26 1.93 -1.69 13.71
CA ASN A 26 2.47 -1.93 12.38
C ASN A 26 3.08 -0.67 11.75
N LEU A 27 3.20 0.43 12.49
CA LEU A 27 3.80 1.67 12.01
C LEU A 27 5.33 1.62 12.17
N ARG A 28 6.03 2.10 11.16
CA ARG A 28 7.47 2.36 11.21
C ARG A 28 7.76 3.67 11.97
N PRO A 29 9.03 3.97 12.28
CA PRO A 29 9.46 5.29 12.71
C PRO A 29 9.42 6.27 11.52
N ASN A 30 9.01 7.52 11.77
CA ASN A 30 8.94 8.58 10.76
C ASN A 30 10.27 9.30 10.53
N ASN A 31 11.40 8.62 10.76
CA ASN A 31 12.74 9.20 10.70
C ASN A 31 13.50 8.82 9.42
N VAL A 32 12.88 8.09 8.49
CA VAL A 32 13.50 7.68 7.23
C VAL A 32 13.42 8.82 6.22
N THR A 33 14.56 9.45 5.94
CA THR A 33 14.66 10.53 4.96
C THR A 33 14.45 10.03 3.54
N GLY A 34 13.87 10.87 2.67
CA GLY A 34 13.65 10.54 1.25
C GLY A 34 12.49 9.58 0.98
N LEU A 35 11.83 9.04 2.01
CA LEU A 35 10.60 8.29 1.85
C LEU A 35 9.40 9.22 1.74
N ILE A 36 8.54 8.92 0.77
CA ILE A 36 7.16 9.38 0.78
C ILE A 36 6.45 8.63 1.92
N TYR A 37 6.61 9.12 3.15
CA TYR A 37 6.33 8.34 4.35
C TYR A 37 4.90 7.78 4.39
N TYR A 38 3.92 8.53 3.87
CA TYR A 38 2.53 8.05 3.81
C TYR A 38 2.35 6.78 2.96
N LEU A 39 3.17 6.57 1.92
CA LEU A 39 3.14 5.35 1.09
C LEU A 39 3.87 4.18 1.76
N TYR A 40 4.92 4.47 2.56
CA TYR A 40 5.84 3.48 3.14
C TYR A 40 5.75 3.39 4.67
N ARG A 41 4.61 3.78 5.24
CA ARG A 41 4.41 4.02 6.68
C ARG A 41 4.48 2.76 7.55
N TRP A 42 4.24 1.59 6.96
CA TRP A 42 3.97 0.37 7.70
C TRP A 42 5.09 -0.63 7.58
N THR A 43 5.28 -1.43 8.64
CA THR A 43 6.19 -2.57 8.62
C THR A 43 5.68 -3.62 7.64
N GLY A 44 6.48 -3.96 6.63
CA GLY A 44 6.03 -4.86 5.57
C GLY A 44 6.90 -4.82 4.31
N SER A 45 6.42 -5.52 3.29
CA SER A 45 7.03 -5.57 1.97
C SER A 45 6.24 -4.70 0.98
N TYR A 46 6.96 -3.98 0.15
CA TYR A 46 6.45 -3.03 -0.82
C TYR A 46 6.85 -3.47 -2.22
N TYR A 47 5.92 -3.37 -3.17
CA TYR A 47 6.13 -3.85 -4.52
C TYR A 47 5.73 -2.77 -5.50
N ASN A 48 6.66 -2.40 -6.39
CA ASN A 48 6.36 -1.52 -7.51
C ASN A 48 5.89 -2.38 -8.68
N GLY A 49 4.85 -1.93 -9.35
CA GLY A 49 4.25 -2.71 -10.42
C GLY A 49 3.18 -1.98 -11.17
N THR A 50 2.40 -2.75 -11.91
CA THR A 50 1.31 -2.25 -12.75
C THR A 50 -0.01 -2.78 -12.23
N THR A 51 -0.99 -1.88 -12.10
CA THR A 51 -2.39 -2.25 -11.84
C THR A 51 -3.17 -2.19 -13.13
N THR A 52 -3.93 -3.24 -13.45
CA THR A 52 -4.85 -3.26 -14.60
C THR A 52 -6.27 -3.42 -14.11
N LEU A 53 -7.13 -2.50 -14.52
CA LEU A 53 -8.57 -2.59 -14.38
C LEU A 53 -9.13 -3.21 -15.65
N ARG A 54 -9.80 -4.34 -15.53
CA ARG A 54 -10.55 -4.98 -16.61
C ARG A 54 -12.03 -4.97 -16.24
N ILE A 55 -12.84 -4.24 -17.00
CA ILE A 55 -14.28 -4.14 -16.79
C ILE A 55 -14.96 -4.83 -17.97
N ASP A 56 -15.85 -5.78 -17.69
CA ASP A 56 -16.72 -6.39 -18.69
C ASP A 56 -18.06 -5.63 -18.65
N PRO A 57 -18.32 -4.69 -19.60
CA PRO A 57 -19.48 -3.81 -19.52
C PRO A 57 -20.79 -4.60 -19.61
N GLN A 58 -21.80 -4.16 -18.87
CA GLN A 58 -23.17 -4.64 -18.93
C GLN A 58 -24.11 -3.47 -19.15
N ASP A 59 -25.17 -3.70 -19.92
CA ASP A 59 -26.20 -2.69 -20.14
C ASP A 59 -26.94 -2.44 -18.83
N MET A 60 -26.92 -1.19 -18.38
CA MET A 60 -27.45 -0.81 -17.07
C MET A 60 -28.69 0.07 -17.13
N MET A 61 -28.94 0.74 -18.25
CA MET A 61 -30.02 1.72 -18.43
C MET A 61 -30.74 1.45 -19.76
N ASP A 62 -31.99 1.90 -19.87
CA ASP A 62 -32.77 1.73 -21.11
C ASP A 62 -32.19 2.61 -22.23
N ASP A 63 -32.12 2.04 -23.44
CA ASP A 63 -31.48 2.54 -24.68
C ASP A 63 -31.83 4.00 -25.05
N THR A 64 -31.28 4.96 -24.31
CA THR A 64 -31.42 6.39 -24.58
C THR A 64 -30.07 7.13 -24.57
N GLU A 65 -29.00 6.47 -24.12
CA GLU A 65 -27.66 7.04 -24.05
C GLU A 65 -26.61 5.99 -24.42
N CYS A 66 -25.95 6.19 -25.55
CA CYS A 66 -24.58 5.69 -25.73
C CYS A 66 -24.35 4.18 -25.46
N ASP A 67 -25.29 3.32 -25.86
CA ASP A 67 -25.30 1.86 -25.64
C ASP A 67 -24.21 1.07 -26.38
N THR A 68 -23.10 1.71 -26.72
CA THR A 68 -21.98 1.08 -27.41
C THR A 68 -20.65 1.52 -26.81
N PHE A 69 -20.44 1.22 -25.53
CA PHE A 69 -19.08 0.83 -25.15
C PHE A 69 -18.65 -0.31 -26.09
N ALA A 70 -17.40 -0.27 -26.55
CA ALA A 70 -16.90 -1.24 -27.53
C ALA A 70 -17.30 -2.67 -27.15
N LYS A 71 -17.70 -3.49 -28.14
CA LYS A 71 -18.07 -4.90 -27.92
C LYS A 71 -16.88 -5.67 -27.37
N GLY A 72 -16.70 -5.66 -26.06
CA GLY A 72 -15.56 -6.28 -25.40
C GLY A 72 -15.21 -5.65 -24.06
N PRO A 73 -14.24 -6.25 -23.36
CA PRO A 73 -13.73 -5.74 -22.11
C PRO A 73 -13.05 -4.39 -22.29
N VAL A 74 -13.25 -3.51 -21.31
CA VAL A 74 -12.49 -2.27 -21.15
C VAL A 74 -11.27 -2.58 -20.28
N GLU A 75 -10.08 -2.27 -20.77
CA GLU A 75 -8.83 -2.47 -20.03
C GLU A 75 -8.09 -1.15 -19.85
N ILE A 76 -7.77 -0.82 -18.60
CA ILE A 76 -7.08 0.41 -18.21
C ILE A 76 -5.91 0.02 -17.31
N SER A 77 -4.70 0.43 -17.68
CA SER A 77 -3.49 0.07 -16.94
C SER A 77 -2.80 1.30 -16.35
N PHE A 78 -2.42 1.20 -15.08
CA PHE A 78 -1.63 2.17 -14.34
C PHE A 78 -0.22 1.60 -14.15
N GLU A 79 0.72 2.10 -14.94
CA GLU A 79 2.15 1.71 -14.89
C GLU A 79 2.78 2.01 -13.53
N ASN A 80 2.31 3.06 -12.85
CA ASN A 80 2.74 3.44 -11.52
C ASN A 80 1.76 2.92 -10.47
N SER A 81 2.10 1.79 -9.88
CA SER A 81 1.37 1.21 -8.76
C SER A 81 2.31 0.74 -7.66
N LEU A 82 1.87 0.86 -6.42
CA LEU A 82 2.54 0.39 -5.23
C LEU A 82 1.59 -0.51 -4.44
N LEU A 83 1.97 -1.78 -4.31
CA LEU A 83 1.32 -2.71 -3.38
C LEU A 83 2.15 -2.79 -2.11
N ALA A 84 1.55 -2.47 -0.97
CA ALA A 84 2.08 -2.75 0.35
C ALA A 84 1.41 -4.01 0.89
N ILE A 85 2.19 -4.98 1.36
CA ILE A 85 1.72 -6.12 2.14
C ILE A 85 2.41 -6.05 3.48
N VAL A 86 1.62 -5.84 4.53
CA VAL A 86 2.11 -5.29 5.79
C VAL A 86 1.62 -6.12 6.97
N LYS A 87 2.38 -6.03 8.05
CA LYS A 87 2.00 -6.50 9.37
C LYS A 87 0.66 -5.87 9.75
N SER A 88 -0.25 -6.68 10.29
CA SER A 88 -1.50 -6.15 10.84
C SER A 88 -1.29 -5.47 12.19
N ASN A 89 -2.10 -4.46 12.46
CA ASN A 89 -2.04 -3.73 13.72
C ASN A 89 -2.77 -4.50 14.82
N ARG A 90 -2.04 -5.02 15.81
CA ARG A 90 -2.59 -5.89 16.85
C ARG A 90 -3.25 -5.14 18.02
N TYR A 91 -3.32 -3.80 17.98
CA TYR A 91 -4.18 -3.03 18.90
C TYR A 91 -5.66 -3.21 18.60
N VAL A 92 -6.00 -3.59 17.36
CA VAL A 92 -7.39 -3.88 16.98
C VAL A 92 -7.62 -5.39 17.11
N PRO A 93 -8.66 -5.83 17.84
CA PRO A 93 -9.06 -7.24 17.88
C PRO A 93 -9.45 -7.77 16.49
N ASP A 94 -9.40 -9.08 16.31
CA ASP A 94 -9.86 -9.79 15.10
C ASP A 94 -9.21 -9.33 13.79
N GLN A 95 -7.94 -8.91 13.87
CA GLN A 95 -7.16 -8.52 12.71
C GLN A 95 -6.63 -9.73 11.96
N ASN A 96 -6.55 -9.60 10.64
CA ASN A 96 -5.97 -10.59 9.76
C ASN A 96 -4.48 -10.82 10.08
N GLU A 97 -3.90 -11.93 9.62
CA GLU A 97 -2.45 -12.14 9.73
C GLU A 97 -1.63 -11.16 8.89
N VAL A 98 -2.19 -10.72 7.76
CA VAL A 98 -1.65 -9.64 6.93
C VAL A 98 -2.73 -8.64 6.56
N THR A 99 -2.30 -7.43 6.25
CA THR A 99 -3.13 -6.47 5.53
C THR A 99 -2.39 -5.97 4.30
N PHE A 100 -3.11 -5.46 3.30
CA PHE A 100 -2.52 -4.84 2.13
C PHE A 100 -2.96 -3.37 1.97
N SER A 101 -2.27 -2.65 1.10
CA SER A 101 -2.65 -1.34 0.55
C SER A 101 -2.22 -1.31 -0.91
N LEU A 102 -3.17 -1.20 -1.84
CA LEU A 102 -2.87 -1.07 -3.27
C LEU A 102 -3.10 0.38 -3.67
N SER A 103 -2.03 1.11 -3.98
CA SER A 103 -2.09 2.47 -4.49
C SER A 103 -1.69 2.51 -5.97
N PHE A 104 -2.39 3.29 -6.78
CA PHE A 104 -2.08 3.45 -8.21
C PHE A 104 -2.49 4.85 -8.69
N TRP A 105 -1.75 5.37 -9.66
CA TRP A 105 -1.93 6.74 -10.16
C TRP A 105 -1.43 6.87 -11.60
N ASP A 106 -1.85 7.95 -12.28
CA ASP A 106 -1.39 8.26 -13.62
C ASP A 106 0.12 8.61 -13.61
N LYS A 107 0.86 8.17 -14.62
CA LYS A 107 2.31 8.41 -14.70
C LYS A 107 2.72 9.88 -14.78
N SER A 108 1.83 10.75 -15.24
CA SER A 108 2.04 12.19 -15.29
C SER A 108 2.00 12.84 -13.91
N LEU A 109 1.49 12.15 -12.90
CA LEU A 109 1.40 12.68 -11.55
C LEU A 109 2.77 12.75 -10.89
N ASN A 110 3.17 13.96 -10.51
CA ASN A 110 4.33 14.15 -9.67
C ASN A 110 3.96 13.84 -8.21
N ILE A 111 4.35 12.66 -7.73
CA ILE A 111 4.09 12.23 -6.36
C ILE A 111 5.06 12.82 -5.32
N THR A 112 5.99 13.69 -5.75
CA THR A 112 6.93 14.35 -4.84
C THR A 112 6.16 15.25 -3.87
N PRO A 113 6.23 14.99 -2.56
CA PRO A 113 5.55 15.83 -1.58
C PRO A 113 6.12 17.25 -1.62
N ALA A 114 5.26 18.28 -1.64
CA ALA A 114 5.70 19.67 -1.52
C ALA A 114 6.32 19.99 -0.13
N ARG A 115 6.07 19.12 0.85
CA ARG A 115 6.59 19.11 2.22
C ARG A 115 6.68 17.65 2.70
N ASN A 116 7.48 17.34 3.72
CA ASN A 116 7.37 16.08 4.47
C ASN A 116 6.01 16.03 5.20
N ASN A 117 4.93 15.82 4.45
CA ASN A 117 3.60 15.69 4.98
C ASN A 117 3.40 14.22 5.35
N ASP A 118 3.44 13.97 6.65
CA ASP A 118 3.05 12.68 7.26
C ASP A 118 1.54 12.39 7.09
N ASP A 119 0.76 13.33 6.55
CA ASP A 119 -0.69 13.43 6.71
C ASP A 119 -1.55 13.19 5.45
N GLY A 120 -0.99 12.60 4.39
CA GLY A 120 -1.82 11.92 3.39
C GLY A 120 -1.98 12.60 2.03
N PRO A 121 -2.94 12.11 1.22
CA PRO A 121 -2.71 11.80 -0.19
C PRO A 121 -2.60 13.04 -1.08
N ILE A 122 -1.85 12.87 -2.16
CA ILE A 122 -2.07 13.65 -3.37
C ILE A 122 -3.42 13.16 -3.92
N ASN A 123 -4.39 14.07 -4.11
CA ASN A 123 -5.79 13.75 -4.44
C ASN A 123 -5.94 12.79 -5.63
N ASP A 124 -4.93 12.72 -6.49
CA ASP A 124 -4.91 11.95 -7.72
C ASP A 124 -4.43 10.49 -7.53
N ILE A 125 -4.06 10.08 -6.31
CA ILE A 125 -3.71 8.69 -5.99
C ILE A 125 -4.94 7.91 -5.57
N GLN A 126 -5.27 6.88 -6.36
CA GLN A 126 -6.26 5.88 -6.00
C GLN A 126 -5.63 4.92 -4.99
N THR A 127 -6.37 4.56 -3.94
CA THR A 127 -5.95 3.49 -3.03
C THR A 127 -7.13 2.59 -2.72
N ILE A 128 -6.90 1.29 -2.88
CA ILE A 128 -7.78 0.23 -2.42
C ILE A 128 -7.15 -0.36 -1.17
N SER A 129 -7.96 -0.50 -0.11
CA SER A 129 -7.62 -1.02 1.22
C SER A 129 -6.89 -0.05 2.18
N LEU A 130 -6.45 -0.60 3.33
CA LEU A 130 -6.11 -0.02 4.64
C LEU A 130 -6.79 1.27 5.11
N ASN A 131 -7.16 1.27 6.39
CA ASN A 131 -7.61 2.46 7.07
C ASN A 131 -6.42 3.45 7.20
N ARG A 132 -6.49 4.60 6.52
CA ARG A 132 -5.36 5.53 6.35
C ARG A 132 -5.04 6.38 7.58
N TYR A 133 -5.73 6.17 8.71
CA TYR A 133 -5.50 6.99 9.90
C TYR A 133 -4.06 6.82 10.42
N THR A 134 -3.48 7.94 10.83
CA THR A 134 -2.10 8.09 11.35
C THR A 134 -1.87 7.25 12.61
N LYS A 135 -2.95 6.85 13.28
CA LYS A 135 -2.98 5.88 14.36
C LYS A 135 -3.99 4.79 14.02
N PRO A 136 -3.74 3.52 14.38
CA PRO A 136 -4.79 2.51 14.36
C PRO A 136 -5.98 3.04 15.18
N SER A 137 -7.10 3.27 14.51
CA SER A 137 -8.34 3.49 15.21
C SER A 137 -8.69 2.15 15.87
N GLU A 138 -8.58 2.08 17.19
CA GLU A 138 -8.83 0.88 18.01
C GLU A 138 -10.23 0.27 17.79
N THR A 139 -11.12 0.98 17.10
CA THR A 139 -12.55 0.69 17.03
C THR A 139 -13.04 0.13 15.70
N LEU A 140 -12.23 0.16 14.63
CA LEU A 140 -12.72 -0.21 13.29
C LEU A 140 -12.21 -1.59 12.86
N PRO A 141 -13.10 -2.55 12.53
CA PRO A 141 -12.70 -3.85 12.01
C PRO A 141 -11.96 -3.70 10.68
N PRO A 142 -11.15 -4.69 10.26
CA PRO A 142 -10.41 -4.59 9.03
C PRO A 142 -11.37 -4.46 7.82
N PRO A 143 -11.00 -3.68 6.79
CA PRO A 143 -11.82 -3.48 5.59
C PRO A 143 -11.99 -4.76 4.76
N TRP A 144 -11.13 -5.75 4.98
CA TRP A 144 -11.13 -7.06 4.36
C TRP A 144 -10.98 -8.12 5.43
N ARG A 145 -11.68 -9.25 5.30
CA ARG A 145 -11.45 -10.46 6.09
C ARG A 145 -10.60 -11.40 5.26
N LEU A 146 -9.38 -11.66 5.69
CA LEU A 146 -8.36 -12.36 4.92
C LEU A 146 -7.88 -13.61 5.66
N ASN A 147 -7.83 -14.72 4.93
CA ASN A 147 -7.11 -15.92 5.35
C ASN A 147 -5.75 -15.93 4.66
N THR A 148 -4.70 -16.17 5.42
CA THR A 148 -3.32 -16.27 4.92
C THR A 148 -2.89 -17.73 4.99
N SER A 149 -2.08 -18.16 4.04
CA SER A 149 -1.53 -19.51 4.01
C SER A 149 -0.07 -19.46 3.56
N HIS A 150 0.78 -20.14 4.32
CA HIS A 150 2.19 -20.34 3.97
C HIS A 150 2.32 -21.36 2.83
N ILE A 151 3.13 -21.03 1.83
CA ILE A 151 3.39 -21.92 0.69
C ILE A 151 4.74 -22.62 0.87
N GLY A 152 5.76 -21.88 1.30
CA GLY A 152 7.11 -22.40 1.49
C GLY A 152 8.15 -21.29 1.53
N GLY A 153 9.19 -21.46 2.35
CA GLY A 153 10.23 -20.43 2.52
C GLY A 153 9.63 -19.10 2.94
N THR A 154 9.79 -18.08 2.10
CA THR A 154 9.25 -16.72 2.27
C THR A 154 7.99 -16.47 1.43
N SER A 155 7.39 -17.50 0.85
CA SER A 155 6.21 -17.37 -0.03
C SER A 155 4.91 -17.63 0.72
N TYR A 156 3.95 -16.73 0.52
CA TYR A 156 2.62 -16.79 1.14
C TYR A 156 1.54 -16.48 0.11
N SER A 157 0.33 -16.95 0.39
CA SER A 157 -0.89 -16.53 -0.27
C SER A 157 -1.88 -15.96 0.72
N PHE A 158 -2.77 -15.11 0.27
CA PHE A 158 -3.90 -14.65 1.04
C PHE A 158 -5.15 -14.59 0.16
N SER A 159 -6.32 -14.77 0.77
CA SER A 159 -7.58 -14.56 0.08
C SER A 159 -8.70 -14.22 1.05
N GLY A 160 -9.75 -13.59 0.55
CA GLY A 160 -10.90 -13.28 1.37
C GLY A 160 -11.86 -12.28 0.76
N TYR A 161 -12.75 -11.78 1.60
CA TYR A 161 -13.86 -10.92 1.17
C TYR A 161 -13.81 -9.59 1.87
N ARG A 162 -14.36 -8.59 1.19
CA ARG A 162 -14.54 -7.27 1.75
C ARG A 162 -15.51 -7.28 2.93
N ASN A 163 -15.26 -6.43 3.91
CA ASN A 163 -16.17 -6.18 5.01
C ASN A 163 -17.25 -5.15 4.59
N TYR A 164 -18.51 -5.37 4.99
CA TYR A 164 -19.70 -4.68 4.45
C TYR A 164 -19.76 -3.15 4.75
N THR A 165 -18.90 -2.64 5.62
CA THR A 165 -19.04 -1.30 6.22
C THR A 165 -18.45 -0.15 5.40
N GLN A 166 -17.64 -0.41 4.38
CA GLN A 166 -16.96 0.64 3.61
C GLN A 166 -17.34 0.55 2.14
N GLN A 167 -17.53 1.70 1.49
CA GLN A 167 -17.64 1.82 0.03
C GLN A 167 -16.24 2.09 -0.54
N GLN A 168 -15.87 1.46 -1.67
CA GLN A 168 -14.55 1.63 -2.28
C GLN A 168 -14.79 2.35 -3.58
N ILE A 169 -14.23 3.55 -3.69
CA ILE A 169 -14.25 4.29 -4.93
C ILE A 169 -13.00 3.92 -5.73
N VAL A 170 -13.18 3.78 -7.03
CA VAL A 170 -12.12 3.56 -8.01
C VAL A 170 -12.32 4.61 -9.10
N GLY A 171 -11.34 5.50 -9.22
CA GLY A 171 -11.25 6.47 -10.32
C GLY A 171 -10.38 5.97 -11.45
N PHE A 172 -10.76 6.29 -12.69
CA PHE A 172 -9.99 5.96 -13.89
C PHE A 172 -10.38 6.88 -15.04
N ASN A 173 -9.48 7.04 -16.02
CA ASN A 173 -9.77 7.80 -17.23
C ASN A 173 -10.20 6.86 -18.35
N TYR A 174 -11.29 7.20 -19.02
CA TYR A 174 -11.80 6.41 -20.13
C TYR A 174 -12.54 7.29 -21.14
N SER A 175 -12.55 6.90 -22.41
CA SER A 175 -13.27 7.64 -23.44
C SER A 175 -14.77 7.54 -23.24
N THR A 176 -15.50 8.63 -23.51
CA THR A 176 -16.95 8.58 -23.59
C THR A 176 -17.38 8.08 -24.96
N CYS A 177 -18.65 7.72 -25.08
CA CYS A 177 -19.27 7.37 -26.36
C CYS A 177 -19.32 8.54 -27.37
N LYS A 178 -19.43 9.78 -26.90
CA LYS A 178 -19.59 10.99 -27.73
C LYS A 178 -18.23 11.53 -28.20
N SER A 179 -17.15 11.23 -27.48
CA SER A 179 -15.83 11.78 -27.74
C SER A 179 -14.74 10.73 -27.51
N SER A 180 -13.76 10.70 -28.41
CA SER A 180 -12.54 9.91 -28.21
C SER A 180 -11.60 10.52 -27.16
N ALA A 181 -11.90 11.72 -26.64
CA ALA A 181 -11.16 12.29 -25.53
C ALA A 181 -11.41 11.48 -24.25
N LEU A 182 -10.36 11.31 -23.44
CA LEU A 182 -10.49 10.69 -22.13
C LEU A 182 -11.25 11.62 -21.20
N ASP A 183 -12.24 11.06 -20.50
CA ASP A 183 -12.97 11.70 -19.41
C ASP A 183 -12.69 10.95 -18.10
N GLU A 184 -12.85 11.65 -16.98
CA GLU A 184 -12.63 11.06 -15.66
C GLU A 184 -13.89 10.31 -15.21
N TYR A 185 -13.75 9.00 -15.02
CA TYR A 185 -14.76 8.15 -14.41
C TYR A 185 -14.44 7.92 -12.94
N ALA A 186 -15.49 7.90 -12.12
CA ALA A 186 -15.40 7.40 -10.76
C ALA A 186 -16.55 6.44 -10.48
N GLY A 187 -16.22 5.29 -9.90
CA GLY A 187 -17.18 4.25 -9.59
C GLY A 187 -16.99 3.61 -8.25
N ALA A 188 -18.05 2.99 -7.76
CA ALA A 188 -18.05 2.25 -6.51
C ALA A 188 -18.02 0.75 -6.77
N LEU A 189 -17.18 0.03 -6.02
CA LEU A 189 -17.30 -1.42 -5.92
C LEU A 189 -18.54 -1.76 -5.09
N LEU A 190 -19.46 -2.49 -5.71
CA LEU A 190 -20.77 -2.78 -5.17
C LEU A 190 -20.74 -3.94 -4.17
N ASN A 191 -21.60 -3.85 -3.16
CA ASN A 191 -21.90 -4.93 -2.22
C ASN A 191 -23.29 -5.51 -2.55
N PRO A 192 -23.57 -6.79 -2.23
CA PRO A 192 -24.90 -7.34 -2.36
C PRO A 192 -25.91 -6.55 -1.53
N SER A 193 -26.96 -6.04 -2.17
CA SER A 193 -28.04 -5.30 -1.51
C SER A 193 -29.35 -6.08 -1.60
N LYS A 194 -30.10 -6.12 -0.49
CA LYS A 194 -31.47 -6.65 -0.47
C LYS A 194 -32.48 -5.66 -1.05
N ARG A 195 -32.12 -4.38 -1.15
CA ARG A 195 -32.93 -3.33 -1.75
C ARG A 195 -32.46 -3.14 -3.19
N LYS A 196 -33.30 -3.54 -4.15
CA LYS A 196 -33.08 -3.21 -5.55
C LYS A 196 -33.42 -1.73 -5.74
N SER A 197 -32.43 -0.90 -6.06
CA SER A 197 -32.71 0.42 -6.62
C SER A 197 -33.27 0.26 -8.04
N HIS A 198 -34.05 1.24 -8.50
CA HIS A 198 -34.47 1.34 -9.90
C HIS A 198 -33.28 1.52 -10.87
N LEU A 199 -32.07 1.74 -10.33
CA LEU A 199 -30.80 1.87 -11.05
C LEU A 199 -29.86 0.65 -10.86
N ASP A 200 -30.34 -0.45 -10.25
CA ASP A 200 -29.55 -1.67 -9.97
C ASP A 200 -29.99 -2.84 -10.88
N THR A 201 -29.80 -2.68 -12.18
CA THR A 201 -29.86 -3.75 -13.19
C THR A 201 -28.71 -4.75 -13.04
N LEU A 202 -27.61 -4.34 -12.39
CA LEU A 202 -26.45 -5.20 -12.12
C LEU A 202 -26.78 -6.28 -11.08
N ASN A 203 -26.58 -7.54 -11.45
CA ASN A 203 -26.79 -8.68 -10.56
C ASN A 203 -25.61 -8.89 -9.60
N VAL A 204 -25.58 -8.14 -8.49
CA VAL A 204 -24.53 -8.25 -7.46
C VAL A 204 -24.88 -9.34 -6.43
N THR A 205 -24.28 -10.52 -6.60
CA THR A 205 -24.56 -11.70 -5.74
C THR A 205 -23.54 -11.94 -4.64
N ALA A 206 -22.33 -11.40 -4.76
CA ALA A 206 -21.23 -11.60 -3.82
C ALA A 206 -20.53 -10.29 -3.45
N LEU A 207 -19.92 -10.26 -2.26
CA LEU A 207 -19.03 -9.18 -1.85
C LEU A 207 -17.74 -9.20 -2.70
N PRO A 208 -17.07 -8.05 -2.87
CA PRO A 208 -15.75 -8.02 -3.50
C PRO A 208 -14.81 -9.04 -2.86
N PHE A 209 -14.17 -9.84 -3.70
CA PHE A 209 -13.25 -10.88 -3.31
C PHE A 209 -11.84 -10.49 -3.71
N VAL A 210 -10.87 -10.76 -2.84
CA VAL A 210 -9.46 -10.54 -3.10
C VAL A 210 -8.67 -11.83 -2.93
N SER A 211 -7.69 -12.05 -3.78
CA SER A 211 -6.67 -13.07 -3.62
C SER A 211 -5.31 -12.55 -4.05
N GLY A 212 -4.25 -13.02 -3.42
CA GLY A 212 -2.90 -12.62 -3.79
C GLY A 212 -1.84 -13.60 -3.34
N ARG A 213 -0.63 -13.39 -3.86
CA ARG A 213 0.60 -14.10 -3.50
C ARG A 213 1.74 -13.11 -3.38
N PHE A 214 2.68 -13.40 -2.50
CA PHE A 214 3.85 -12.56 -2.31
C PHE A 214 5.02 -13.33 -1.71
N ASP A 215 6.22 -12.82 -1.98
CA ASP A 215 7.49 -13.28 -1.41
C ASP A 215 8.52 -12.14 -1.43
N ASN A 216 9.79 -12.45 -1.14
CA ASN A 216 10.87 -11.45 -1.15
C ASN A 216 11.27 -10.92 -2.54
N ASN A 217 10.59 -11.32 -3.62
CA ASN A 217 10.93 -10.91 -4.98
C ASN A 217 9.76 -10.23 -5.70
N SER A 218 8.55 -10.74 -5.50
CA SER A 218 7.38 -10.35 -6.29
C SER A 218 6.08 -10.49 -5.50
N ALA A 219 5.07 -9.76 -5.97
CA ALA A 219 3.71 -9.93 -5.48
C ALA A 219 2.70 -9.78 -6.62
N SER A 220 1.59 -10.48 -6.47
CA SER A 220 0.42 -10.36 -7.33
C SER A 220 -0.85 -10.28 -6.49
N ILE A 221 -1.80 -9.44 -6.89
CA ILE A 221 -3.14 -9.40 -6.31
C ILE A 221 -4.18 -9.40 -7.42
N ASP A 222 -5.32 -10.02 -7.15
CA ASP A 222 -6.50 -9.99 -7.99
C ASP A 222 -7.71 -9.68 -7.11
N ILE A 223 -8.42 -8.60 -7.44
CA ILE A 223 -9.67 -8.20 -6.80
C ILE A 223 -10.79 -8.36 -7.82
N ARG A 224 -11.78 -9.19 -7.48
CA ARG A 224 -12.96 -9.43 -8.31
C ARG A 224 -14.18 -8.80 -7.64
N ALA A 225 -14.90 -7.96 -8.39
CA ALA A 225 -16.06 -7.26 -7.88
C ALA A 225 -17.05 -6.94 -9.02
N VAL A 226 -18.11 -6.21 -8.68
CA VAL A 226 -18.96 -5.52 -9.65
C VAL A 226 -18.78 -4.03 -9.41
N ILE A 227 -18.55 -3.26 -10.47
CA ILE A 227 -18.44 -1.81 -10.42
C ILE A 227 -19.65 -1.14 -11.05
N LYS A 228 -20.01 0.02 -10.50
CA LYS A 228 -20.85 1.01 -11.17
C LYS A 228 -20.13 2.35 -11.14
N SER A 229 -19.92 2.94 -12.30
CA SER A 229 -19.18 4.19 -12.50
C SER A 229 -19.93 5.12 -13.43
N GLY A 230 -19.68 6.41 -13.26
CA GLY A 230 -20.14 7.45 -14.18
C GLY A 230 -19.01 8.45 -14.42
N ASN A 231 -19.09 9.16 -15.53
CA ASN A 231 -18.18 10.25 -15.81
C ASN A 231 -18.44 11.45 -14.88
N LYS A 232 -17.39 12.20 -14.52
CA LYS A 232 -17.48 13.35 -13.60
C LYS A 232 -17.87 14.66 -14.29
N GLY A 233 -17.83 14.72 -15.62
CA GLY A 233 -18.15 15.90 -16.42
C GLY A 233 -19.59 15.89 -16.95
N GLU A 234 -20.34 16.95 -16.65
CA GLU A 234 -21.65 17.32 -17.20
C GLU A 234 -22.93 16.72 -16.57
N ASP A 235 -23.99 17.53 -16.68
CA ASP A 235 -25.29 17.40 -16.02
C ASP A 235 -25.84 15.97 -16.02
N HIS A 236 -26.45 15.56 -14.89
CA HIS A 236 -27.04 14.24 -14.63
C HIS A 236 -28.06 13.71 -15.67
N LYS A 237 -28.33 14.47 -16.73
CA LYS A 237 -29.22 14.13 -17.85
C LYS A 237 -28.48 13.64 -19.10
N GLU A 238 -27.15 13.74 -19.16
CA GLU A 238 -26.30 13.37 -20.31
C GLU A 238 -25.09 12.49 -19.93
N GLY A 239 -25.11 11.89 -18.75
CA GLY A 239 -23.97 11.19 -18.15
C GLY A 239 -23.70 9.82 -18.77
N SER A 240 -22.43 9.51 -19.02
CA SER A 240 -22.00 8.20 -19.51
C SER A 240 -21.72 7.26 -18.32
N PHE A 241 -22.39 6.11 -18.29
CA PHE A 241 -22.27 5.15 -17.18
C PHE A 241 -21.60 3.85 -17.62
N LEU A 242 -20.59 3.41 -16.88
CA LEU A 242 -19.93 2.13 -17.11
C LEU A 242 -20.09 1.24 -15.88
N GLY A 243 -20.54 0.02 -16.08
CA GLY A 243 -20.68 -0.94 -14.98
C GLY A 243 -20.77 -2.37 -15.45
N GLY A 244 -20.59 -3.29 -14.51
CA GLY A 244 -20.43 -4.71 -14.79
C GLY A 244 -19.34 -5.34 -13.92
N PRO A 245 -19.02 -6.63 -14.16
CA PRO A 245 -17.89 -7.30 -13.52
C PRO A 245 -16.59 -6.52 -13.74
N ILE A 246 -15.82 -6.34 -12.66
CA ILE A 246 -14.48 -5.75 -12.70
C ILE A 246 -13.48 -6.72 -12.09
N THR A 247 -12.34 -6.85 -12.75
CA THR A 247 -11.12 -7.45 -12.20
C THR A 247 -10.05 -6.38 -12.08
N ILE A 248 -9.49 -6.21 -10.88
CA ILE A 248 -8.37 -5.32 -10.59
C ILE A 248 -7.18 -6.20 -10.29
N SER A 249 -6.23 -6.25 -11.21
CA SER A 249 -5.05 -7.10 -11.12
C SER A 249 -3.82 -6.25 -10.89
N PHE A 250 -2.94 -6.67 -9.98
CA PHE A 250 -1.62 -6.07 -9.78
C PHE A 250 -0.55 -7.13 -9.99
N LEU A 251 0.54 -6.75 -10.65
CA LEU A 251 1.76 -7.53 -10.70
C LEU A 251 2.95 -6.61 -10.47
N GLY A 252 3.80 -6.95 -9.51
CA GLY A 252 4.94 -6.11 -9.14
C GLY A 252 6.14 -6.88 -8.63
N LYS A 253 7.26 -6.17 -8.56
CA LYS A 253 8.54 -6.61 -8.00
C LYS A 253 8.83 -5.85 -6.72
N ILE A 254 9.56 -6.49 -5.83
CA ILE A 254 9.89 -5.89 -4.54
C ILE A 254 10.66 -4.58 -4.71
N ASP A 255 10.33 -3.62 -3.88
CA ASP A 255 11.10 -2.42 -3.63
C ASP A 255 12.07 -2.69 -2.48
N ALA A 256 13.23 -3.25 -2.80
CA ALA A 256 14.18 -3.72 -1.78
C ALA A 256 14.65 -2.58 -0.85
N ASP A 257 14.77 -1.35 -1.35
CA ASP A 257 15.26 -0.21 -0.58
C ASP A 257 14.23 0.29 0.44
N ARG A 258 12.95 -0.02 0.24
CA ARG A 258 11.83 0.51 1.05
C ARG A 258 10.98 -0.58 1.70
N SER A 259 11.38 -1.83 1.57
CA SER A 259 10.76 -3.02 2.16
C SER A 259 11.50 -3.55 3.36
N ASP A 260 10.77 -4.05 4.36
CA ASP A 260 11.34 -4.91 5.38
C ASP A 260 11.53 -6.32 4.80
N LEU A 261 12.61 -7.00 5.19
CA LEU A 261 12.90 -8.35 4.70
C LEU A 261 11.91 -9.34 5.31
N LEU A 262 11.19 -10.07 4.45
CA LEU A 262 10.32 -11.14 4.88
C LEU A 262 11.16 -12.35 5.32
N LEU A 263 10.91 -12.84 6.53
CA LEU A 263 11.61 -13.96 7.11
C LEU A 263 10.96 -15.28 6.71
N SER A 264 11.78 -16.32 6.56
CA SER A 264 11.28 -17.67 6.36
C SER A 264 10.55 -18.13 7.62
N SER A 265 9.35 -18.67 7.45
CA SER A 265 8.53 -19.23 8.53
C SER A 265 8.01 -20.60 8.11
N SER A 266 7.38 -21.31 9.04
CA SER A 266 6.55 -22.49 8.79
C SER A 266 5.08 -22.24 9.09
N ASN A 267 4.74 -21.04 9.57
CA ASN A 267 3.40 -20.69 10.02
C ASN A 267 2.71 -19.80 9.00
N ASP A 268 1.38 -19.79 9.00
CA ASP A 268 0.56 -18.94 8.14
C ASP A 268 0.64 -17.44 8.47
N THR A 269 1.40 -17.07 9.50
CA THR A 269 1.67 -15.68 9.89
C THR A 269 3.03 -15.23 9.35
N PRO A 270 3.05 -14.28 8.40
CA PRO A 270 4.30 -13.70 7.89
C PRO A 270 5.00 -12.85 8.94
N VAL A 271 6.33 -12.90 8.95
CA VAL A 271 7.16 -12.15 9.90
C VAL A 271 8.19 -11.34 9.13
N TRP A 272 8.27 -10.04 9.43
CA TRP A 272 9.22 -9.12 8.83
C TRP A 272 10.35 -8.79 9.79
N ASN A 273 11.56 -8.66 9.25
CA ASN A 273 12.69 -8.07 9.96
C ASN A 273 12.63 -6.54 9.84
N SER A 274 12.11 -5.88 10.86
CA SER A 274 11.89 -4.43 10.90
C SER A 274 13.21 -3.65 11.01
N THR A 275 13.91 -3.45 9.90
CA THR A 275 15.20 -2.74 9.87
C THR A 275 15.07 -1.28 9.42
N LEU A 276 14.08 -0.95 8.59
CA LEU A 276 13.92 0.40 8.04
C LEU A 276 13.40 1.39 9.09
N GLY A 277 14.18 2.43 9.38
CA GLY A 277 13.87 3.48 10.36
C GLY A 277 14.15 3.12 11.83
N TYR A 278 14.41 1.84 12.13
CA TYR A 278 14.70 1.36 13.48
C TYR A 278 16.21 1.36 13.81
N GLN A 279 17.08 1.25 12.80
CA GLN A 279 18.53 1.36 12.96
C GLN A 279 19.01 2.73 12.44
N ARG A 280 19.73 3.49 13.27
CA ARG A 280 20.50 4.66 12.83
C ARG A 280 21.92 4.22 12.49
N ASP A 281 22.33 4.39 11.24
CA ASP A 281 23.76 4.36 10.92
C ASP A 281 24.44 5.60 11.51
N LEU A 282 25.55 5.38 12.23
CA LEU A 282 26.36 6.41 12.89
C LEU A 282 26.99 7.43 11.93
N MET A 283 27.01 7.12 10.64
CA MET A 283 27.31 8.06 9.57
C MET A 283 26.10 8.08 8.65
N GLY A 284 25.37 9.20 8.65
CA GLY A 284 24.28 9.41 7.70
C GLY A 284 24.82 9.30 6.28
N SER A 285 24.57 8.16 5.65
CA SER A 285 24.75 8.00 4.21
C SER A 285 23.64 8.80 3.55
N THR A 286 23.93 10.05 3.18
CA THR A 286 23.19 10.67 2.10
C THR A 286 23.53 9.88 0.85
N ASN A 287 22.53 9.16 0.34
CA ASN A 287 22.40 8.44 -0.92
C ASN A 287 22.26 6.93 -0.75
N ALA A 288 21.21 6.42 -1.40
CA ALA A 288 21.02 5.01 -1.68
C ALA A 288 22.22 4.49 -2.49
N GLY A 289 22.86 3.44 -1.97
CA GLY A 289 23.99 2.79 -2.60
C GLY A 289 25.25 2.90 -1.76
N TRP A 290 25.81 1.73 -1.45
CA TRP A 290 27.11 1.48 -0.82
C TRP A 290 27.08 1.42 0.72
N SER A 291 26.83 0.21 1.24
CA SER A 291 27.14 -0.13 2.63
C SER A 291 28.65 -0.30 2.80
N VAL A 292 29.32 0.63 3.47
CA VAL A 292 30.66 0.39 4.01
C VAL A 292 30.49 -0.15 5.43
N ARG A 293 30.66 -1.45 5.62
CA ARG A 293 30.75 -2.07 6.94
C ARG A 293 32.09 -1.71 7.57
N VAL A 294 32.11 -0.70 8.44
CA VAL A 294 33.27 -0.46 9.30
C VAL A 294 33.18 -1.43 10.49
N GLY A 295 33.97 -2.50 10.45
CA GLY A 295 34.02 -3.51 11.49
C GLY A 295 34.51 -2.94 12.83
N GLY A 296 33.97 -3.45 13.95
CA GLY A 296 34.19 -2.96 15.32
C GLY A 296 35.64 -2.93 15.84
N TRP A 297 36.62 -3.26 15.00
CA TRP A 297 38.05 -3.15 15.28
C TRP A 297 38.54 -1.71 15.33
N THR A 298 37.94 -0.79 14.57
CA THR A 298 38.29 0.64 14.59
C THR A 298 37.88 1.32 15.89
N VAL A 299 36.75 0.93 16.49
CA VAL A 299 36.30 1.45 17.79
C VAL A 299 37.21 0.96 18.93
N GLY A 300 37.67 -0.30 18.86
CA GLY A 300 38.65 -0.85 19.80
C GLY A 300 40.01 -0.14 19.72
N ALA A 301 40.50 0.16 18.51
CA ALA A 301 41.78 0.83 18.32
C ALA A 301 41.79 2.27 18.86
N VAL A 302 40.69 3.01 18.72
CA VAL A 302 40.56 4.38 19.24
C VAL A 302 40.46 4.39 20.77
N ALA A 303 39.78 3.40 21.37
CA ALA A 303 39.69 3.27 22.83
C ALA A 303 41.05 2.90 23.46
N ILE A 304 41.82 2.02 22.81
CA ILE A 304 43.17 1.64 23.27
C ILE A 304 44.14 2.82 23.12
N ALA A 305 44.06 3.58 22.02
CA ALA A 305 44.89 4.78 21.83
C ALA A 305 44.59 5.88 22.89
N ALA A 306 43.33 6.02 23.29
CA ALA A 306 42.94 6.95 24.37
C ALA A 306 43.41 6.47 25.75
N LEU A 307 43.41 5.17 26.01
CA LEU A 307 43.94 4.57 27.24
C LEU A 307 45.48 4.64 27.31
N ALA A 308 46.17 4.48 26.18
CA ALA A 308 47.63 4.62 26.09
C ALA A 308 48.11 6.08 26.28
N TRP A 309 47.23 7.06 26.09
CA TRP A 309 47.51 8.48 26.37
C TRP A 309 47.24 8.89 27.83
N LEU A 310 46.71 7.96 28.65
CA LEU A 310 46.35 8.15 30.05
C LEU A 310 47.34 7.47 31.03
N LEU A 311 48.36 6.77 30.53
CA LEU A 311 49.49 6.22 31.28
C LEU A 311 50.75 7.05 31.03
#